data_AF-A0A0F8YK38-F1
#
_entry.id   AF-A0A0F8YK38-F1
#
_cell.length_a   1.000
_cell.length_b   1.000
_cell.length_c   1.000
_cell.angle_alpha   90.00
_cell.angle_beta   90.00
_cell.angle_gamma   90.00
#
_symmetry.space_group_name_H-M   'P 1'
#
loop_
_entity.id
_entity.type
_entity.pdbx_description
1 polymer ?
#
loop_
_entity_poly.entity_id
_entity_poly.type
_entity_poly.pdbx_seq_one_letter_code
_entity_poly.pdbx_strand_id
1 'polypeptide(L)'
;LFWVVSELPPDTFVGDQLEFGSVLAPVFRVVLASIIAEVVAELIDTEVYHWWVTKFGQANQWLRVVSSNAVSVPIDSAIFCLIAFAGVLPASVVWSIFAANIIVKGAVTVISIPGIYAVKEQNTI
;
A
#
# COMPACT_ATOMS: atom_id res chain seq x y z
N LEU A 1 8.20 -15.50 -10.56
CA LEU A 1 8.21 -15.70 -12.03
C LEU A 1 9.46 -15.07 -12.65
N PHE A 2 9.64 -13.75 -12.63
CA PHE A 2 10.84 -13.09 -13.18
C PHE A 2 12.16 -13.53 -12.53
N TRP A 3 12.16 -13.77 -11.21
CA TRP A 3 13.32 -14.36 -10.51
C TRP A 3 13.69 -15.77 -11.01
N VAL A 4 12.71 -16.58 -11.41
CA VAL A 4 12.97 -17.92 -11.97
C VAL A 4 13.48 -17.81 -13.40
N VAL A 5 12.96 -16.85 -14.17
CA VAL A 5 13.37 -16.58 -15.55
C VAL A 5 14.80 -16.03 -15.60
N SER A 6 15.24 -15.25 -14.61
CA SER A 6 16.61 -14.71 -14.56
C SER A 6 17.70 -15.75 -14.30
N GLU A 7 17.35 -16.92 -13.74
CA GLU A 7 18.29 -18.02 -13.49
C GLU A 7 18.46 -18.94 -14.72
N LEU A 8 17.59 -18.80 -15.73
CA LEU A 8 17.70 -19.58 -16.96
C LEU A 8 18.77 -19.00 -17.89
N PRO A 9 19.50 -19.85 -18.65
CA PRO A 9 20.53 -19.39 -19.56
C PRO A 9 19.94 -18.42 -20.58
N PRO A 10 20.52 -17.21 -20.74
CA PRO A 10 20.01 -16.22 -21.67
C PRO A 10 20.23 -16.68 -23.12
N ASP A 11 19.25 -16.41 -23.97
CA ASP A 11 19.37 -16.65 -25.41
C ASP A 11 20.29 -15.58 -26.02
N THR A 12 21.43 -16.01 -26.57
CA THR A 12 22.44 -15.12 -27.15
C THR A 12 22.03 -14.56 -28.51
N PHE A 13 20.94 -15.06 -29.12
CA PHE A 13 20.46 -14.62 -30.43
C PHE A 13 19.71 -13.27 -30.38
N VAL A 14 19.14 -12.91 -29.23
CA VAL A 14 18.29 -11.72 -29.02
C VAL A 14 19.03 -10.52 -28.42
N GLY A 15 20.35 -10.63 -28.18
CA GLY A 15 21.20 -9.56 -27.64
C GLY A 15 21.47 -9.65 -26.13
N ASP A 16 22.09 -8.61 -25.56
CA ASP A 16 22.51 -8.60 -24.15
C ASP A 16 21.32 -8.55 -23.18
N GLN A 17 21.21 -9.55 -22.30
CA GLN A 17 20.13 -9.69 -21.30
C GLN A 17 20.61 -9.53 -19.84
N LEU A 18 21.85 -9.06 -19.64
CA LEU A 18 22.48 -8.96 -18.32
C LEU A 18 21.67 -8.15 -17.30
N GLU A 19 20.94 -7.12 -17.74
CA GLU A 19 20.14 -6.24 -16.88
C GLU A 19 18.70 -6.74 -16.62
N PHE A 20 18.27 -7.81 -17.28
CA PHE A 20 16.91 -8.32 -17.11
C PHE A 20 16.69 -8.85 -15.68
N GLY A 21 17.67 -9.59 -15.16
CA GLY A 21 17.63 -10.12 -13.80
C GLY A 21 17.75 -9.04 -12.73
N SER A 22 18.62 -8.04 -12.93
CA SER A 22 18.87 -6.99 -11.93
C SER A 22 17.63 -6.12 -11.67
N VAL A 23 16.88 -5.80 -12.71
CA VAL A 23 15.69 -4.92 -12.62
C VAL A 23 14.43 -5.68 -12.21
N LEU A 24 14.23 -6.90 -12.72
CA LEU A 24 12.96 -7.62 -12.56
C LEU A 24 12.95 -8.64 -11.42
N ALA A 25 14.11 -9.08 -10.92
CA ALA A 25 14.16 -10.00 -9.77
C ALA A 25 13.59 -9.39 -8.48
N PRO A 26 13.85 -8.11 -8.13
CA PRO A 26 13.30 -7.51 -6.92
C PRO A 26 11.78 -7.31 -6.95
N VAL A 27 11.16 -7.31 -8.15
CA VAL A 27 9.71 -7.10 -8.33
C VAL A 27 8.90 -8.09 -7.49
N PHE A 28 9.33 -9.36 -7.44
CA PHE A 28 8.62 -10.37 -6.64
C PHE A 28 8.60 -10.04 -5.15
N ARG A 29 9.71 -9.52 -4.62
CA ARG A 29 9.81 -9.09 -3.22
C ARG A 29 8.90 -7.91 -2.94
N VAL A 30 8.85 -6.93 -3.84
CA VAL A 30 7.97 -5.76 -3.72
C VAL A 30 6.50 -6.17 -3.75
N VAL A 31 6.11 -7.07 -4.65
CA VAL A 31 4.73 -7.58 -4.72
C VAL A 31 4.34 -8.31 -3.43
N LEU A 32 5.19 -9.19 -2.91
CA LEU A 32 4.92 -9.86 -1.63
C LEU A 32 4.83 -8.88 -0.47
N ALA A 33 5.71 -7.87 -0.43
CA ALA A 33 5.65 -6.81 0.57
C ALA A 33 4.31 -6.06 0.52
N SER A 34 3.83 -5.70 -0.68
CA SER A 34 2.53 -5.05 -0.87
C SER A 34 1.38 -5.90 -0.36
N ILE A 35 1.32 -7.19 -0.72
CA ILE A 35 0.23 -8.09 -0.28
C ILE A 35 0.19 -8.19 1.25
N ILE A 36 1.34 -8.35 1.90
CA ILE A 36 1.41 -8.46 3.36
C ILE A 36 0.99 -7.14 4.01
N ALA A 37 1.49 -6.02 3.51
CA ALA A 37 1.14 -4.69 4.02
C ALA A 37 -0.36 -4.43 3.90
N GLU A 38 -0.95 -4.72 2.74
CA GLU A 38 -2.37 -4.53 2.46
C GLU A 38 -3.25 -5.39 3.37
N VAL A 39 -2.95 -6.68 3.54
CA VAL A 39 -3.71 -7.56 4.44
C VAL A 39 -3.69 -7.04 5.89
N VAL A 40 -2.53 -6.59 6.38
CA VAL A 40 -2.44 -6.06 7.75
C VAL A 40 -3.15 -4.72 7.87
N ALA A 41 -3.01 -3.85 6.88
CA ALA A 41 -3.64 -2.54 6.87
C ALA A 41 -5.17 -2.65 6.82
N GLU A 42 -5.72 -3.56 6.01
CA GLU A 42 -7.16 -3.77 5.88
C GLU A 42 -7.80 -4.30 7.17
N LEU A 43 -7.10 -5.20 7.88
CA LEU A 43 -7.54 -5.68 9.19
C LEU A 43 -7.59 -4.54 10.22
N ILE A 44 -6.60 -3.67 10.20
CA ILE A 44 -6.56 -2.50 11.09
C ILE A 44 -7.62 -1.49 10.69
N ASP A 45 -7.83 -1.25 9.39
CA ASP A 45 -8.85 -0.33 8.90
C ASP A 45 -10.23 -0.75 9.38
N THR A 46 -10.55 -2.04 9.24
CA THR A 46 -11.82 -2.61 9.68
C THR A 46 -12.02 -2.48 11.20
N GLU A 47 -10.98 -2.75 11.99
CA GLU A 47 -11.03 -2.64 13.46
C GLU A 47 -11.20 -1.18 13.91
N VAL A 48 -10.43 -0.26 13.32
CA VAL A 48 -10.53 1.18 13.62
C VAL A 48 -11.88 1.73 13.19
N TYR A 49 -12.40 1.29 12.04
CA TYR A 49 -13.74 1.63 11.58
C TYR A 49 -14.80 1.17 12.57
N HIS A 50 -14.76 -0.10 12.99
CA HIS A 50 -15.72 -0.65 13.96
C HIS A 50 -15.63 0.06 15.32
N TRP A 51 -14.41 0.33 15.81
CA TRP A 51 -14.18 1.09 17.02
C TRP A 51 -14.73 2.53 16.94
N TRP A 52 -14.58 3.18 15.78
CA TRP A 52 -15.13 4.51 15.56
C TRP A 52 -16.66 4.52 15.58
N VAL A 53 -17.29 3.57 14.88
CA VAL A 53 -18.75 3.45 14.82
C VAL A 53 -19.35 3.18 16.21
N THR A 54 -18.72 2.30 16.98
CA THR A 54 -19.19 1.93 18.33
C THR A 54 -19.03 3.09 19.34
N LYS A 55 -18.00 3.92 19.18
CA LYS A 55 -17.72 5.03 20.12
C LYS A 55 -18.40 6.35 19.77
N PHE A 56 -18.52 6.68 18.48
CA PHE A 56 -19.01 7.99 18.01
C PHE A 56 -20.36 7.93 17.27
N GLY A 57 -20.97 6.74 17.11
CA GLY A 57 -22.31 6.58 16.52
C GLY A 57 -22.36 6.92 15.02
N GLN A 58 -23.55 7.29 14.52
CA GLN A 58 -23.82 7.70 13.11
C GLN A 58 -23.27 9.09 12.73
N ALA A 59 -22.11 9.48 13.26
CA ALA A 59 -21.42 10.68 12.81
C ALA A 59 -21.11 10.62 11.29
N ASN A 60 -20.87 11.78 10.68
CA ASN A 60 -20.66 11.96 9.24
C ASN A 60 -19.74 10.89 8.61
N GLN A 61 -20.17 10.26 7.51
CA GLN A 61 -19.46 9.17 6.84
C GLN A 61 -17.99 9.48 6.51
N TRP A 62 -17.68 10.72 6.09
CA TRP A 62 -16.30 11.12 5.77
C TRP A 62 -15.35 11.05 6.98
N LEU A 63 -15.85 11.32 8.19
CA LEU A 63 -15.01 11.36 9.39
C LEU A 63 -14.51 9.96 9.76
N ARG A 64 -15.32 8.92 9.46
CA ARG A 64 -14.96 7.51 9.62
C ARG A 64 -13.86 7.09 8.66
N VAL A 65 -14.01 7.47 7.39
CA VAL A 65 -13.05 7.11 6.34
C VAL A 65 -11.72 7.83 6.54
N VAL A 66 -11.74 9.09 6.97
CA VAL A 66 -10.50 9.82 7.29
C VAL A 66 -9.82 9.25 8.53
N SER A 67 -10.56 8.90 9.57
CA SER A 67 -9.96 8.37 10.80
C SER A 67 -9.38 6.97 10.62
N SER A 68 -10.04 6.08 9.86
CA SER A 68 -9.52 4.74 9.55
C SER A 68 -8.27 4.84 8.68
N ASN A 69 -8.32 5.59 7.57
CA ASN A 69 -7.17 5.78 6.68
C ASN A 69 -5.98 6.46 7.38
N ALA A 70 -6.22 7.37 8.32
CA ALA A 70 -5.14 8.03 9.06
C ALA A 70 -4.29 7.03 9.88
N VAL A 71 -4.84 5.88 10.26
CA VAL A 71 -4.12 4.82 11.00
C VAL A 71 -3.64 3.73 10.04
N SER A 72 -4.47 3.32 9.09
CA SER A 72 -4.16 2.23 8.15
C SER A 72 -3.04 2.61 7.16
N VAL A 73 -3.06 3.82 6.62
CA VAL A 73 -2.11 4.27 5.58
C VAL A 73 -0.65 4.32 6.08
N PRO A 74 -0.35 4.88 7.28
CA PRO A 74 1.00 4.82 7.83
C PRO A 74 1.47 3.40 8.11
N ILE A 75 0.58 2.51 8.57
CA ILE A 75 0.94 1.13 8.91
C ILE A 75 1.22 0.33 7.65
N ASP A 76 0.36 0.43 6.63
CA ASP A 76 0.60 -0.13 5.29
C ASP A 76 1.96 0.32 4.75
N SER A 77 2.19 1.64 4.74
CA SER A 77 3.41 2.22 4.19
C SER A 77 4.66 1.79 4.98
N ALA A 78 4.55 1.61 6.29
CA ALA A 78 5.65 1.17 7.14
C ALA A 78 6.00 -0.29 6.88
N ILE A 79 5.00 -1.18 6.88
CA ILE A 79 5.18 -2.61 6.61
C ILE A 79 5.74 -2.81 5.20
N PHE A 80 5.19 -2.11 4.22
CA PHE A 80 5.68 -2.13 2.84
C PHE A 80 7.15 -1.71 2.76
N CYS A 81 7.51 -0.55 3.32
CA CYS A 81 8.88 -0.04 3.25
C CYS A 81 9.88 -0.96 3.96
N LEU A 82 9.49 -1.53 5.10
CA LEU A 82 10.30 -2.50 5.83
C LEU A 82 10.52 -3.78 5.02
N ILE A 83 9.48 -4.40 4.48
CA ILE A 83 9.62 -5.70 3.79
C ILE A 83 10.26 -5.52 2.42
N ALA A 84 9.86 -4.50 1.65
CA ALA A 84 10.34 -4.28 0.28
C ALA A 84 11.80 -3.83 0.24
N PHE A 85 12.22 -2.95 1.15
CA PHE A 85 13.50 -2.25 1.02
C PHE A 85 14.50 -2.50 2.16
N ALA A 86 14.15 -3.23 3.22
CA ALA A 86 15.12 -3.56 4.27
C ALA A 86 16.33 -4.29 3.69
N GLY A 87 17.53 -3.73 3.93
CA GLY A 87 18.80 -4.27 3.45
C GLY A 87 19.07 -4.10 1.95
N VAL A 88 18.20 -3.42 1.20
CA VAL A 88 18.39 -3.14 -0.25
C VAL A 88 18.73 -1.67 -0.48
N LEU A 89 17.99 -0.77 0.16
CA LEU A 89 18.17 0.68 0.00
C LEU A 89 18.70 1.34 1.29
N PRO A 90 19.42 2.47 1.17
CA PRO A 90 19.80 3.28 2.33
C PRO A 90 18.57 3.76 3.11
N ALA A 91 18.68 3.81 4.45
CA ALA A 91 17.57 4.19 5.33
C ALA A 91 17.00 5.59 5.01
N SER A 92 17.83 6.52 4.52
CA SER A 92 17.39 7.84 4.06
C SER A 92 16.42 7.76 2.88
N VAL A 93 16.69 6.89 1.91
CA VAL A 93 15.83 6.67 0.74
C VAL A 93 14.53 5.99 1.15
N VAL A 94 14.60 4.99 2.03
CA VAL A 94 13.41 4.30 2.56
C VAL A 94 12.50 5.29 3.29
N TRP A 95 13.07 6.20 4.08
CA TRP A 95 12.28 7.25 4.75
C TRP A 95 11.61 8.21 3.76
N SER A 96 12.31 8.59 2.68
CA SER A 96 11.70 9.40 1.61
C SER A 96 10.54 8.68 0.93
N ILE A 97 10.68 7.38 0.64
CA ILE A 97 9.61 6.56 0.06
C ILE A 97 8.42 6.46 1.02
N PHE A 98 8.68 6.23 2.31
CA PHE A 98 7.66 6.18 3.35
C PHE A 98 6.88 7.48 3.45
N ALA A 99 7.58 8.62 3.55
CA ALA A 99 6.96 9.94 3.62
C ALA A 99 6.15 10.25 2.34
N ALA A 100 6.69 9.93 1.17
CA ALA A 100 5.98 10.11 -0.10
C ALA A 100 4.70 9.27 -0.15
N ASN A 101 4.74 8.00 0.30
CA ASN A 101 3.55 7.15 0.34
C ASN A 101 2.47 7.74 1.24
N ILE A 102 2.81 8.19 2.45
CA ILE A 102 1.84 8.81 3.37
C ILE A 102 1.24 10.07 2.75
N ILE A 103 2.06 10.95 2.18
CA ILE A 103 1.60 12.22 1.60
C ILE A 103 0.67 11.95 0.41
N VAL A 104 1.09 11.08 -0.52
CA VAL A 104 0.31 10.79 -1.73
C VAL A 104 -0.99 10.08 -1.37
N LYS A 105 -0.94 9.03 -0.54
CA LYS A 105 -2.14 8.30 -0.11
C LYS A 105 -3.08 9.20 0.69
N GLY A 106 -2.55 10.02 1.61
CA GLY A 106 -3.34 10.99 2.35
C GLY A 106 -4.00 12.05 1.46
N ALA A 107 -3.28 12.57 0.47
CA ALA A 107 -3.85 13.50 -0.52
C ALA A 107 -4.98 12.84 -1.32
N VAL A 108 -4.79 11.59 -1.76
CA VAL A 108 -5.84 10.80 -2.42
C VAL A 108 -7.04 10.64 -1.51
N THR A 109 -6.87 10.28 -0.23
CA THR A 109 -7.98 10.18 0.72
C THR A 109 -8.79 11.47 0.79
N VAL A 110 -8.14 12.62 0.92
CA VAL A 110 -8.81 13.93 0.98
C VAL A 110 -9.57 14.25 -0.31
N ILE A 111 -8.95 14.00 -1.47
CA ILE A 111 -9.57 14.21 -2.79
C ILE A 111 -10.76 13.27 -3.00
N SER A 112 -10.72 12.07 -2.44
CA SER A 112 -11.79 11.06 -2.54
C SER A 112 -12.99 11.34 -1.61
N ILE A 113 -12.85 12.18 -0.57
CA ILE A 113 -13.95 12.57 0.34
C ILE A 113 -15.22 13.05 -0.41
N PRO A 114 -15.16 14.01 -1.37
CA PRO A 114 -16.35 14.46 -2.08
C PRO A 114 -17.05 13.33 -2.88
N GLY A 115 -16.31 12.30 -3.28
CA GLY A 115 -16.87 11.12 -3.94
C GLY A 115 -17.77 10.27 -3.02
N ILE A 116 -17.52 10.28 -1.70
CA ILE A 116 -18.35 9.55 -0.73
C ILE A 116 -19.79 10.06 -0.75
N TYR A 117 -19.96 11.37 -0.92
CA TYR A 117 -21.29 11.99 -0.99
C TYR A 117 -22.03 11.74 -2.32
N ALA A 118 -21.34 11.23 -3.35
CA ALA A 118 -21.98 10.87 -4.61
C ALA A 118 -22.83 9.58 -4.47
N VAL A 119 -22.56 8.75 -3.46
CA VAL A 119 -23.35 7.55 -3.16
C VAL A 119 -24.32 7.88 -2.05
N LYS A 120 -25.61 7.91 -2.39
CA LYS A 120 -26.70 8.12 -1.43
C LYS A 120 -26.84 6.89 -0.54
N GLU A 121 -26.73 7.07 0.76
CA GLU A 121 -26.91 6.02 1.76
C GLU A 121 -28.30 5.36 1.59
N GLN A 122 -28.32 4.06 1.24
CA GLN A 122 -29.56 3.29 1.24
C GLN A 122 -29.88 2.94 2.69
N ASN A 123 -30.77 3.73 3.30
CA ASN A 123 -31.40 3.42 4.57
C ASN A 123 -32.31 2.21 4.39
N THR A 124 -31.76 1.00 4.52
CA THR A 124 -32.58 -0.20 4.71
C THR A 124 -32.95 -0.26 6.19
N ILE A 125 -34.19 0.13 6.47
CA ILE A 125 -34.88 0.02 7.76
C ILE A 125 -35.03 -1.45 8.15
#